data_AF-A0A946DBA1-F1
#
_entry.id   AF-A0A946DBA1-F1
#
_cell.length_a   1.000
_cell.length_b   1.000
_cell.length_c   1.000
_cell.angle_alpha   90.00
_cell.angle_beta   90.00
_cell.angle_gamma   90.00
#
_symmetry.space_group_name_H-M   'P 1'
#
loop_
_entity.id
_entity.type
_entity.pdbx_description
1 polymer ?
#
loop_
_entity_poly.entity_id
_entity_poly.type
_entity_poly.pdbx_seq_one_letter_code
_entity_poly.pdbx_strand_id
1 'polypeptide(L)'
;MSDNSSQGMVDLMVLNVSPHVELFLPLLVLGGLLSALAIILLIRYHNQPSRKLCRQLLAQQLSARQAAHQIAQLTELDPGQKEQLEKIRFGKAEPTSKQVLSFMRKIHI
;
A
#
# COMPACT_ATOMS: atom_id res chain seq x y z
N MET A 1 53.39 27.61 50.60
CA MET A 1 53.51 28.39 49.34
C MET A 1 53.44 27.37 48.22
N SER A 2 52.23 26.93 47.85
CA SER A 2 51.26 27.59 46.96
C SER A 2 51.30 26.88 45.60
N ASP A 3 50.35 25.95 45.47
CA ASP A 3 49.46 25.74 44.33
C ASP A 3 50.03 25.85 42.93
N ASN A 4 49.95 24.75 42.18
CA ASN A 4 49.52 24.82 40.77
C ASN A 4 49.03 23.44 40.28
N SER A 5 47.98 22.95 40.95
CA SER A 5 47.00 22.05 40.35
C SER A 5 46.22 22.83 39.30
N SER A 6 46.86 23.12 38.16
CA SER A 6 46.17 23.49 36.92
C SER A 6 45.53 22.24 36.32
N GLN A 7 44.62 21.63 37.08
CA GLN A 7 43.58 20.79 36.54
C GLN A 7 42.80 21.72 35.61
N GLY A 8 43.09 21.64 34.31
CA GLY A 8 42.19 22.09 33.29
C GLY A 8 40.88 21.35 33.49
N MET A 9 40.00 21.95 34.31
CA MET A 9 38.56 21.75 34.28
C MET A 9 38.15 22.12 32.86
N VAL A 10 38.29 21.16 31.96
CA VAL A 10 37.47 21.09 30.76
C VAL A 10 36.09 20.87 31.33
N ASP A 11 35.42 21.99 31.58
CA ASP A 11 34.01 22.08 31.88
C ASP A 11 33.32 21.42 30.69
N LEU A 12 33.17 20.10 30.79
CA LEU A 12 32.20 19.35 30.02
C LEU A 12 30.89 19.99 30.44
N MET A 13 30.49 21.02 29.68
CA MET A 13 29.09 21.34 29.49
C MET A 13 28.45 20.03 29.07
N VAL A 14 28.00 19.28 30.06
CA VAL A 14 27.01 18.23 29.95
C VAL A 14 25.86 18.99 29.33
N LEU A 15 25.78 18.91 28.00
CA LEU A 15 24.59 19.22 27.24
C LEU A 15 23.52 18.38 27.93
N ASN A 16 22.85 19.00 28.89
CA ASN A 16 21.67 18.48 29.53
C ASN A 16 20.60 18.55 28.45
N VAL A 17 20.67 17.59 27.52
CA VAL A 17 19.66 17.38 26.49
C VAL A 17 18.42 17.07 27.29
N SER A 18 17.55 18.07 27.40
CA SER A 18 16.32 17.98 28.16
C SER A 18 15.64 16.65 27.80
N PRO A 19 15.25 15.82 28.78
CA PRO A 19 14.75 14.46 28.53
C PRO A 19 13.54 14.43 27.60
N HIS A 20 12.86 15.58 27.44
CA HIS A 20 11.82 15.77 26.43
C HIS A 20 12.36 15.61 25.00
N VAL A 21 13.53 16.15 24.66
CA VAL A 21 14.11 16.09 23.30
C VAL A 21 14.54 14.66 22.94
N GLU A 22 15.06 13.90 23.91
CA GLU A 22 15.42 12.49 23.70
C GLU A 22 14.20 11.58 23.48
N LEU A 23 13.03 11.93 24.01
CA LEU A 23 11.79 11.19 23.80
C LEU A 23 11.09 11.57 22.48
N PHE A 24 11.22 12.81 22.02
CA PHE A 24 10.59 13.29 20.79
C PHE A 24 11.14 12.60 19.54
N LEU A 25 12.45 12.37 19.49
CA LEU A 25 13.14 11.73 18.37
C LEU A 25 12.67 10.28 18.10
N PRO A 26 12.64 9.37 19.09
CA PRO A 26 12.11 8.02 18.89
C PRO A 26 10.59 8.01 18.65
N LEU A 27 9.83 8.96 19.23
CA LEU A 27 8.39 9.07 18.98
C LEU A 27 8.09 9.46 17.52
N LEU A 28 8.87 10.37 16.95
CA LEU A 28 8.80 10.75 15.53
C LEU A 28 9.16 9.58 14.62
N VAL A 29 10.22 8.84 14.94
CA VAL A 29 10.63 7.65 14.18
C VAL A 29 9.55 6.57 14.23
N LEU A 30 9.00 6.29 15.42
CA LEU A 30 7.94 5.30 15.60
C LEU A 30 6.65 5.72 14.87
N GLY A 31 6.26 7.00 14.96
CA GLY A 31 5.11 7.55 14.24
C GLY A 31 5.29 7.48 12.72
N GLY A 32 6.47 7.81 12.21
CA GLY A 32 6.84 7.64 10.81
C GLY A 32 6.76 6.18 10.36
N LEU A 33 7.30 5.25 11.13
CA LEU A 33 7.22 3.82 10.86
C LEU A 33 5.79 3.30 10.80
N LEU A 34 4.94 3.69 11.76
CA LEU A 34 3.52 3.32 11.79
C LEU A 34 2.76 3.88 10.60
N SER A 35 3.01 5.14 10.23
CA SER A 35 2.40 5.75 9.04
C SER A 35 2.82 5.05 7.74
N ALA A 36 4.10 4.71 7.61
CA ALA A 36 4.62 3.96 6.45
C ALA A 36 3.98 2.57 6.37
N LEU A 37 3.87 1.87 7.50
CA LEU A 37 3.20 0.57 7.58
C LEU A 37 1.71 0.67 7.21
N ALA A 38 1.02 1.70 7.70
CA ALA A 38 -0.39 1.95 7.36
C ALA A 38 -0.56 2.20 5.85
N ILE A 39 0.30 3.01 5.24
CA ILE A 39 0.29 3.26 3.79
C ILE A 39 0.56 1.96 3.03
N ILE A 40 1.57 1.18 3.43
CA ILE A 40 1.89 -0.11 2.80
C ILE A 40 0.73 -1.09 2.91
N LEU A 41 0.09 -1.17 4.07
CA LEU A 41 -1.08 -2.01 4.31
C LEU A 41 -2.27 -1.54 3.49
N LEU A 42 -2.50 -0.24 3.39
CA LEU A 42 -3.57 0.35 2.59
C LEU A 42 -3.37 0.05 1.10
N ILE A 43 -2.15 0.23 0.59
CA ILE A 43 -1.78 -0.15 -0.78
C ILE A 43 -1.96 -1.66 -1.00
N ARG A 44 -1.51 -2.49 -0.05
CA ARG A 44 -1.69 -3.95 -0.14
C ARG A 44 -3.16 -4.35 -0.10
N TYR A 45 -3.96 -3.71 0.75
CA TYR A 45 -5.38 -4.00 0.89
C TYR A 45 -6.13 -3.63 -0.39
N HIS A 46 -5.87 -2.45 -0.96
CA HIS A 46 -6.47 -2.03 -2.23
C HIS A 46 -6.02 -2.88 -3.43
N ASN A 47 -4.76 -3.32 -3.46
CA ASN A 47 -4.21 -4.11 -4.58
C ASN A 47 -4.42 -5.64 -4.46
N GLN A 48 -4.90 -6.15 -3.33
CA GLN A 48 -5.09 -7.59 -3.13
C GLN A 48 -6.33 -8.21 -3.78
N PRO A 49 -7.53 -7.61 -3.77
CA PRO A 49 -8.71 -8.26 -4.33
C PRO A 49 -8.58 -8.49 -5.84
N SER A 50 -8.06 -7.51 -6.57
CA SER A 50 -7.79 -7.61 -8.02
C SER A 50 -6.73 -8.68 -8.32
N ARG A 51 -5.67 -8.77 -7.52
CA ARG A 51 -4.63 -9.81 -7.67
C ARG A 51 -5.13 -11.22 -7.35
N LYS A 52 -5.98 -11.39 -6.33
CA LYS A 52 -6.60 -12.69 -5.99
C LYS A 52 -7.51 -13.16 -7.13
N LEU A 53 -8.35 -12.26 -7.64
CA LEU A 53 -9.19 -12.51 -8.81
C LEU A 53 -8.39 -12.93 -10.03
N CYS A 54 -7.33 -12.19 -10.35
CA CYS A 54 -6.44 -12.46 -11.47
C CYS A 54 -5.77 -13.85 -11.35
N ARG A 55 -5.31 -14.21 -10.14
CA ARG A 55 -4.77 -15.55 -9.87
C ARG A 55 -5.82 -16.65 -9.99
N GLN A 56 -7.04 -16.44 -9.50
CA GLN A 56 -8.12 -17.42 -9.61
C GLN A 56 -8.58 -17.64 -11.06
N LEU A 57 -8.59 -16.56 -11.86
CA LEU A 57 -8.85 -16.60 -13.30
C LEU A 57 -7.77 -17.39 -14.05
N LEU A 58 -6.49 -17.19 -13.69
CA LEU A 58 -5.36 -17.93 -14.26
C LEU A 58 -5.34 -19.39 -13.81
N ALA A 59 -5.76 -19.67 -12.58
CA ALA A 59 -5.87 -21.01 -12.03
C ALA A 59 -7.13 -21.77 -12.50
N GLN A 60 -7.92 -21.18 -13.42
CA GLN A 60 -9.21 -21.73 -13.92
C GLN A 60 -10.24 -22.07 -12.81
N GLN A 61 -10.07 -21.54 -11.60
CA GLN A 61 -11.01 -21.77 -10.49
C GLN A 61 -12.29 -20.94 -10.63
N LEU A 62 -12.24 -19.89 -11.45
CA LEU A 62 -13.34 -18.97 -11.69
C LEU A 62 -13.58 -18.87 -13.19
N SER A 63 -14.84 -18.99 -13.61
CA SER A 63 -15.18 -18.74 -15.01
C SER A 63 -14.94 -17.26 -15.33
N ALA A 64 -14.49 -16.98 -16.55
CA ALA A 64 -14.21 -15.61 -16.97
C ALA A 64 -15.44 -14.69 -16.81
N ARG A 65 -16.66 -15.24 -16.95
CA ARG A 65 -17.91 -14.51 -16.74
C ARG A 65 -18.16 -14.17 -15.26
N GLN A 66 -17.87 -15.09 -14.35
CA GLN A 66 -17.96 -14.83 -12.91
C GLN A 66 -16.92 -13.81 -12.47
N ALA A 67 -15.70 -13.89 -13.01
CA ALA A 67 -14.68 -12.89 -12.74
C ALA A 67 -15.10 -11.49 -13.25
N ALA A 68 -15.68 -11.38 -14.44
CA ALA A 68 -16.25 -10.12 -14.94
C ALA A 68 -17.36 -9.57 -14.02
N HIS A 69 -18.18 -10.44 -13.44
CA HIS A 69 -19.17 -10.06 -12.43
C HIS A 69 -18.54 -9.52 -11.14
N GLN A 70 -17.50 -10.18 -10.62
CA GLN A 70 -16.82 -9.72 -9.41
C GLN A 70 -16.06 -8.41 -9.64
N ILE A 71 -15.46 -8.21 -10.82
CA ILE A 71 -14.83 -6.93 -11.19
C ILE A 71 -15.84 -5.79 -11.15
N ALA A 72 -17.07 -6.02 -11.64
CA ALA A 72 -18.14 -5.02 -11.61
C ALA A 72 -18.56 -4.61 -10.19
N GLN A 73 -18.31 -5.46 -9.19
CA GLN A 73 -18.64 -5.21 -7.80
C GLN A 73 -17.49 -4.60 -6.99
N LEU A 74 -16.25 -4.82 -7.42
CA LEU A 74 -15.05 -4.43 -6.68
C LEU A 74 -14.46 -3.09 -7.11
N THR A 75 -14.80 -2.60 -8.29
CA THR A 75 -14.14 -1.43 -8.89
C THR A 75 -15.16 -0.36 -9.23
N GLU A 76 -14.94 0.87 -8.74
CA GLU A 76 -15.62 2.04 -9.28
C GLU A 76 -15.10 2.29 -10.69
N LEU A 77 -15.88 1.82 -11.67
CA LEU A 77 -15.53 1.88 -13.08
C LEU A 77 -16.09 3.16 -13.69
N ASP A 78 -15.26 3.85 -14.48
CA ASP A 78 -15.74 4.92 -15.34
C ASP A 78 -16.86 4.41 -16.27
N PRO A 79 -17.82 5.28 -16.67
CA PRO A 79 -18.97 4.87 -17.48
C PRO A 79 -18.56 4.14 -18.77
N GLY A 80 -17.47 4.54 -19.43
CA GLY A 80 -16.95 3.85 -20.62
C GLY A 80 -16.30 2.49 -20.32
N GLN A 81 -15.69 2.31 -19.15
CA GLN A 81 -15.16 1.03 -18.71
C GLN A 81 -16.30 0.08 -18.29
N LYS A 82 -17.33 0.61 -17.64
CA LYS A 82 -18.53 -0.13 -17.26
C LYS A 82 -19.26 -0.70 -18.46
N GLU A 83 -19.42 0.09 -19.53
CA GLU A 83 -20.04 -0.38 -20.78
C GLU A 83 -19.21 -1.50 -21.45
N GLN A 84 -17.88 -1.39 -21.43
CA GLN A 84 -16.99 -2.46 -21.90
C GLN A 84 -17.11 -3.73 -21.05
N LEU A 85 -17.18 -3.59 -19.73
CA LEU A 85 -17.37 -4.71 -18.83
C LEU A 85 -18.73 -5.39 -19.04
N GLU A 86 -19.80 -4.62 -19.23
CA GLU A 86 -21.14 -5.15 -19.51
C GLU A 86 -21.19 -5.91 -20.83
N LYS A 87 -20.51 -5.43 -21.88
CA LYS A 87 -20.36 -6.16 -23.14
C LYS A 87 -19.65 -7.51 -22.95
N ILE A 88 -18.63 -7.57 -22.10
CA ILE A 88 -17.92 -8.81 -21.76
C ILE A 88 -18.80 -9.73 -20.90
N ARG A 89 -19.57 -9.17 -19.96
CA ARG A 89 -20.40 -9.91 -19.00
C ARG A 89 -21.65 -10.50 -19.66
N PHE A 90 -22.30 -9.75 -20.54
CA PHE A 90 -23.57 -10.09 -21.19
C PHE A 90 -23.41 -10.45 -22.68
N GLY A 91 -22.19 -10.52 -23.19
CA GLY A 91 -21.92 -10.94 -24.56
C GLY A 91 -22.48 -12.33 -24.87
N LYS A 92 -22.92 -12.54 -26.11
CA LYS A 92 -23.42 -13.84 -26.57
C LYS A 92 -22.35 -14.95 -26.55
N ALA A 93 -21.09 -14.57 -26.77
CA ALA A 93 -19.95 -15.46 -26.65
C ALA A 93 -19.46 -15.52 -25.20
N GLU A 94 -19.01 -16.70 -24.76
CA GLU A 94 -18.41 -16.84 -23.44
C GLU A 94 -17.10 -16.02 -23.39
N PRO A 95 -16.96 -15.08 -22.44
CA PRO A 95 -15.79 -14.21 -22.39
C PRO A 95 -14.53 -15.05 -22.15
N THR A 96 -13.46 -14.75 -22.87
CA THR A 96 -12.19 -15.46 -22.65
C THR A 96 -11.46 -14.86 -21.45
N SER A 97 -10.75 -15.69 -20.68
CA SER A 97 -9.89 -15.23 -19.57
C SER A 97 -8.92 -14.12 -19.98
N LYS A 98 -8.36 -14.18 -21.20
CA LYS A 98 -7.49 -13.12 -21.77
C LYS A 98 -8.20 -11.76 -21.89
N GLN A 99 -9.47 -11.73 -22.27
CA GLN A 99 -10.23 -10.48 -22.42
C GLN A 99 -10.47 -9.83 -21.05
N VAL A 100 -10.84 -10.64 -20.04
CA VAL A 100 -11.07 -10.16 -18.67
C VAL A 100 -9.77 -9.68 -18.03
N LEU A 101 -8.66 -10.40 -18.24
CA LEU A 101 -7.33 -9.98 -17.76
C LEU A 101 -6.82 -8.69 -18.43
N SER A 102 -7.05 -8.54 -19.73
CA SER A 102 -6.72 -7.32 -20.46
C SER A 102 -7.52 -6.13 -19.92
N PHE A 103 -8.82 -6.34 -19.68
CA PHE A 103 -9.68 -5.32 -19.09
C PHE A 103 -9.21 -4.94 -17.67
N MET A 104 -8.95 -5.91 -16.79
CA MET A 104 -8.41 -5.65 -15.46
C MET A 104 -7.10 -4.86 -15.49
N ARG A 105 -6.19 -5.18 -16.43
CA ARG A 105 -4.93 -4.43 -16.59
C ARG A 105 -5.17 -2.98 -17.00
N LYS A 106 -6.19 -2.72 -17.81
CA LYS A 106 -6.52 -1.39 -18.33
C LYS A 106 -7.17 -0.47 -17.28
N ILE A 107 -7.84 -1.03 -16.27
CA ILE A 107 -8.45 -0.26 -15.17
C ILE A 107 -7.43 0.04 -14.05
N HIS A 108 -6.38 -0.78 -13.94
CA HIS A 108 -5.37 -0.66 -12.88
C HIS A 108 -4.19 0.25 -13.25
N ILE A 109 -4.20 0.83 -14.46
CA ILE A 109 -3.29 1.87 -14.98
C ILE A 109 -4.04 3.20 -14.89
#